data_AF-G2K449-F1
#
_entry.id   AF-G2K449-F1
#
_cell.length_a   1.000
_cell.length_b   1.000
_cell.length_c   1.000
_cell.angle_alpha   90.00
_cell.angle_beta   90.00
_cell.angle_gamma   90.00
#
_symmetry.space_group_name_H-M   'P 1'
#
loop_
_entity.id
_entity.type
_entity.pdbx_description
1 polymer ?
#
loop_
_entity_poly.entity_id
_entity_poly.type
_entity_poly.pdbx_seq_one_letter_code
_entity_poly.pdbx_strand_id
1 'polypeptide(L)'
;MPKSEIRKLLQEIKKQVDNPGNSSTTEIKKMASEAGIDEQTAEEIYHLLTEFYQAVEEHGGIEKYMHSNISWLKIELELLSACYQIAILEDMKVLDISEMLSLNDLRIFPKTPSQLQNTYYKLKKELIQVEDIPKNKPGRKRKTQKNTKKEKTNIFGKVVPAEFKAPASIKEQISYDKSREKNLVDLLSGVKSNVQLLSENQGEENNVYDLLKSIYSLSSLAVQKEELDKKYQDLQTKCQELEQENSYLKQQNETMTDSFHTLVLQVADFAYASDLDQIQALPLFSQQLVVTLNQLGVFKENYKQM
;
A
#
# COMPACT_ATOMS: atom_id res chain seq x y z
N MET A 1 30.63 5.94 20.83
CA MET A 1 29.59 4.92 21.06
C MET A 1 28.14 5.30 20.67
N PRO A 2 27.79 6.50 20.14
CA PRO A 2 26.37 6.88 19.92
C PRO A 2 25.63 6.07 18.85
N LYS A 3 26.33 5.64 17.78
CA LYS A 3 25.76 4.88 16.65
C LYS A 3 24.96 3.62 17.02
N SER A 4 25.31 2.97 18.13
CA SER A 4 24.62 1.75 18.59
C SER A 4 23.30 2.07 19.28
N GLU A 5 23.25 3.17 20.03
CA GLU A 5 22.09 3.48 20.86
C GLU A 5 20.95 4.08 20.05
N ILE A 6 21.24 4.93 19.06
CA ILE A 6 20.19 5.43 18.14
C ILE A 6 19.52 4.31 17.35
N ARG A 7 20.29 3.29 16.93
CA ARG A 7 19.75 2.11 16.25
C ARG A 7 18.81 1.33 17.16
N LYS A 8 19.20 1.11 18.42
CA LYS A 8 18.35 0.44 19.41
C LYS A 8 17.09 1.24 19.72
N LEU A 9 17.21 2.57 19.86
CA LEU A 9 16.08 3.46 20.11
C LEU A 9 15.06 3.37 18.97
N LEU A 10 15.48 3.51 17.72
CA LEU A 10 14.60 3.41 16.56
C LEU A 10 13.97 2.02 16.42
N GLN A 11 14.71 0.96 16.77
CA GLN A 11 14.20 -0.40 16.80
C GLN A 11 13.10 -0.57 17.86
N GLU A 12 13.30 -0.02 19.07
CA GLU A 12 12.28 -0.08 20.13
C GLU A 12 11.07 0.80 19.78
N ILE A 13 11.27 2.00 19.23
CA ILE A 13 10.18 2.84 18.73
C ILE A 13 9.32 2.05 17.75
N LYS A 14 9.95 1.41 16.75
CA LYS A 14 9.20 0.58 15.80
C LYS A 14 8.42 -0.54 16.47
N LYS A 15 9.06 -1.27 17.40
CA LYS A 15 8.42 -2.36 18.13
C LYS A 15 7.20 -1.89 18.94
N GLN A 16 7.28 -0.71 19.54
CA GLN A 16 6.16 -0.11 20.28
C GLN A 16 5.05 0.39 19.34
N VAL A 17 5.37 0.86 18.13
CA VAL A 17 4.34 1.19 17.13
C VAL A 17 3.67 -0.06 16.56
N ASP A 18 4.44 -1.12 16.30
CA ASP A 18 3.91 -2.40 15.83
C ASP A 18 3.00 -3.08 16.89
N ASN A 19 3.23 -2.81 18.18
CA ASN A 19 2.43 -3.34 19.29
C ASN A 19 2.28 -2.30 20.41
N PRO A 20 1.34 -1.34 20.28
CA PRO A 20 1.21 -0.23 21.19
C PRO A 20 0.65 -0.67 22.55
N GLY A 21 1.29 -0.20 23.62
CA GLY A 21 0.84 -0.36 24.99
C GLY A 21 0.61 1.00 25.67
N ASN A 22 -0.05 1.00 26.83
CA ASN A 22 -0.30 2.23 27.58
C ASN A 22 0.99 2.93 28.07
N SER A 23 2.12 2.22 28.11
CA SER A 23 3.43 2.73 28.56
C SER A 23 4.41 3.07 27.43
N SER A 24 4.02 2.93 26.15
CA SER A 24 4.96 3.02 25.02
C SER A 24 5.77 4.32 24.97
N THR A 25 5.12 5.48 25.11
CA THR A 25 5.82 6.78 25.10
C THR A 25 6.74 6.96 26.30
N THR A 26 6.39 6.39 27.45
CA THR A 26 7.21 6.47 28.68
C THR A 26 8.46 5.62 28.56
N GLU A 27 8.35 4.43 27.97
CA GLU A 27 9.48 3.53 27.70
C GLU A 27 10.45 4.14 26.67
N ILE A 28 9.93 4.77 25.62
CA ILE A 28 10.73 5.45 24.59
C ILE A 28 11.49 6.64 25.19
N LYS A 29 10.83 7.49 25.98
CA LYS A 29 11.49 8.61 26.68
C LYS A 29 12.57 8.12 27.61
N LYS A 30 12.30 7.09 28.39
CA LYS A 30 13.28 6.48 29.29
C LYS A 30 14.51 5.99 28.51
N MET A 31 14.31 5.27 27.41
CA MET A 31 15.41 4.77 26.57
C MET A 31 16.21 5.89 25.92
N ALA A 32 15.54 6.94 25.42
CA ALA A 32 16.20 8.12 24.87
C ALA A 32 17.07 8.82 25.92
N SER A 33 16.53 9.02 27.13
CA SER A 33 17.23 9.60 28.27
C SER A 33 18.48 8.80 28.67
N GLU A 34 18.35 7.46 28.77
CA GLU A 34 19.46 6.55 29.09
C GLU A 34 20.55 6.53 28.01
N ALA A 35 20.16 6.74 26.75
CA ALA A 35 21.07 6.82 25.61
C ALA A 35 21.70 8.22 25.42
N GLY A 36 21.22 9.25 26.11
CA GLY A 36 21.62 10.65 25.90
C GLY A 36 21.10 11.26 24.60
N ILE A 37 19.99 10.74 24.08
CA ILE A 37 19.31 11.20 22.86
C ILE A 37 18.15 12.12 23.25
N ASP A 38 17.85 13.12 22.40
CA ASP A 38 16.75 14.07 22.65
C ASP A 38 15.38 13.38 22.75
N GLU A 39 14.76 13.48 23.94
CA GLU A 39 13.50 12.82 24.26
C GLU A 39 12.33 13.35 23.41
N GLN A 40 12.34 14.65 23.08
CA GLN A 40 11.29 15.28 22.29
C GLN A 40 11.30 14.77 20.86
N THR A 41 12.47 14.71 20.22
CA THR A 41 12.64 14.17 18.87
C THR A 41 12.31 12.67 18.82
N ALA A 42 12.65 11.92 19.88
CA ALA A 42 12.30 10.50 19.98
C ALA A 42 10.78 10.27 20.05
N GLU A 43 10.07 11.07 20.83
CA GLU A 43 8.60 11.05 20.90
C GLU A 43 7.96 11.50 19.59
N GLU A 44 8.50 12.53 18.93
CA GLU A 44 8.04 12.98 17.61
C GLU A 44 8.14 11.86 16.57
N ILE A 45 9.27 11.15 16.51
CA ILE A 45 9.46 10.01 15.59
C ILE A 45 8.44 8.90 15.89
N TYR A 46 8.11 8.63 17.15
CA TYR A 46 7.09 7.66 17.52
C TYR A 46 5.70 8.04 16.98
N HIS A 47 5.29 9.31 17.15
CA HIS A 47 4.00 9.78 16.65
C HIS A 47 3.96 9.78 15.11
N LEU A 48 5.00 10.30 14.45
CA LEU A 48 5.11 10.27 12.99
C LEU A 48 5.10 8.85 12.41
N LEU A 49 5.75 7.89 13.09
CA LEU A 49 5.76 6.49 12.66
C LEU A 49 4.37 5.84 12.85
N THR A 50 3.68 6.17 13.93
CA THR A 50 2.30 5.72 14.18
C THR A 50 1.35 6.23 13.10
N GLU A 51 1.38 7.53 12.81
CA GLU A 51 0.57 8.14 11.76
C GLU A 51 0.90 7.58 10.38
N PHE A 52 2.18 7.34 10.09
CA PHE A 52 2.60 6.72 8.83
C PHE A 52 2.03 5.31 8.67
N TYR A 53 2.10 4.46 9.69
CA TYR A 53 1.58 3.10 9.61
C TYR A 53 0.04 3.08 9.52
N GLN A 54 -0.65 3.99 10.22
CA GLN A 54 -2.09 4.18 10.05
C GLN A 54 -2.44 4.57 8.61
N ALA A 55 -1.74 5.55 8.03
CA ALA A 55 -1.96 5.97 6.64
C ALA A 55 -1.69 4.82 5.64
N VAL A 56 -0.69 3.97 5.90
CA VAL A 56 -0.43 2.78 5.09
C VAL A 56 -1.60 1.79 5.16
N GLU A 57 -2.16 1.55 6.35
CA GLU A 57 -3.34 0.69 6.53
C GLU A 57 -4.58 1.28 5.85
N GLU A 58 -4.78 2.60 5.89
CA GLU A 58 -5.83 3.31 5.14
C GLU A 58 -5.67 3.18 3.62
N HIS A 59 -4.43 3.06 3.12
CA HIS A 59 -4.14 2.71 1.73
C HIS A 59 -4.36 1.22 1.40
N GLY A 60 -4.87 0.45 2.35
CA GLY A 60 -5.20 -0.97 2.27
C GLY A 60 -4.00 -1.89 2.48
N GLY A 61 -3.10 -1.48 3.36
CA GLY A 61 -1.97 -2.26 3.85
C GLY A 61 -0.68 -2.08 3.05
N ILE A 62 0.42 -2.57 3.63
CA ILE A 62 1.78 -2.33 3.15
C ILE A 62 2.01 -2.73 1.69
N GLU A 63 1.47 -3.87 1.26
CA GLU A 63 1.66 -4.38 -0.11
C GLU A 63 0.90 -3.52 -1.13
N LYS A 64 -0.34 -3.12 -0.81
CA LYS A 64 -1.15 -2.26 -1.67
C LYS A 64 -0.55 -0.86 -1.77
N TYR A 65 -0.06 -0.32 -0.65
CA TYR A 65 0.69 0.93 -0.64
C TYR A 65 1.95 0.87 -1.52
N MET A 66 2.79 -0.15 -1.34
CA MET A 66 4.03 -0.33 -2.11
C MET A 66 3.80 -0.45 -3.62
N HIS A 67 2.66 -0.99 -4.05
CA HIS A 67 2.28 -1.14 -5.46
C HIS A 67 1.32 -0.05 -5.98
N SER A 68 0.90 0.89 -5.12
CA SER A 68 0.02 1.99 -5.48
C SER A 68 0.69 3.00 -6.44
N ASN A 69 -0.08 3.99 -6.92
CA ASN A 69 0.46 5.11 -7.69
C ASN A 69 1.19 6.16 -6.82
N ILE A 70 1.25 5.99 -5.50
CA ILE A 70 1.95 6.89 -4.58
C ILE A 70 3.36 6.34 -4.34
N SER A 71 4.36 7.21 -4.46
CA SER A 71 5.77 6.88 -4.21
C SER A 71 6.15 7.17 -2.76
N TRP A 72 5.67 8.29 -2.22
CA TRP A 72 5.90 8.74 -0.85
C TRP A 72 4.65 9.45 -0.36
N LEU A 73 4.24 9.19 0.87
CA LEU A 73 3.23 9.98 1.56
C LEU A 73 3.88 11.21 2.20
N LYS A 74 3.11 12.28 2.38
CA LYS A 74 3.55 13.47 3.11
C LYS A 74 4.13 13.11 4.47
N ILE A 75 3.38 12.34 5.27
CA ILE A 75 3.81 11.89 6.61
C ILE A 75 5.08 11.02 6.56
N GLU A 76 5.24 10.23 5.49
CA GLU A 76 6.43 9.41 5.27
C GLU A 76 7.67 10.29 5.04
N LEU A 77 7.52 11.43 4.36
CA LEU A 77 8.62 12.39 4.14
C LEU A 77 8.99 13.16 5.40
N GLU A 78 8.01 13.51 6.23
CA GLU A 78 8.23 14.13 7.55
C GLU A 78 9.01 13.19 8.46
N LEU A 79 8.56 11.94 8.58
CA LEU A 79 9.25 10.88 9.29
C LEU A 79 10.67 10.65 8.75
N LEU A 80 10.85 10.62 7.41
CA LEU A 80 12.16 10.47 6.78
C LEU A 80 13.09 11.60 7.21
N SER A 81 12.63 12.85 7.17
CA SER A 81 13.42 14.00 7.59
C SER A 81 13.85 13.87 9.06
N ALA A 82 12.91 13.55 9.97
CA ALA A 82 13.18 13.40 11.40
C ALA A 82 14.19 12.27 11.69
N CYS A 83 14.02 11.09 11.09
CA CYS A 83 14.93 9.96 11.26
C CYS A 83 16.36 10.25 10.76
N TYR A 84 16.51 10.95 9.63
CA TYR A 84 17.84 11.35 9.16
C TYR A 84 18.46 12.41 10.06
N GLN A 85 17.68 13.39 10.54
CA GLN A 85 18.20 14.45 11.42
C GLN A 85 18.74 13.89 12.74
N ILE A 86 17.94 13.10 13.45
CA ILE A 86 18.36 12.52 14.75
C ILE A 86 19.60 11.62 14.58
N ALA A 87 19.66 10.82 13.52
CA ALA A 87 20.78 9.91 13.30
C ALA A 87 22.07 10.65 12.85
N ILE A 88 21.94 11.77 12.13
CA ILE A 88 23.08 12.64 11.80
C ILE A 88 23.63 13.32 13.05
N LEU A 89 22.77 13.75 13.98
CA LEU A 89 23.20 14.31 15.27
C LEU A 89 23.98 13.29 16.10
N GLU A 90 23.66 12.00 15.96
CA GLU A 90 24.36 10.87 16.59
C GLU A 90 25.56 10.33 15.76
N ASP A 91 26.16 11.19 14.91
CA ASP A 91 27.35 10.92 14.09
C ASP A 91 27.24 9.74 13.10
N MET A 92 26.03 9.36 12.67
CA MET A 92 25.86 8.35 11.63
C MET A 92 26.09 8.90 10.23
N LYS A 93 26.74 8.11 9.36
CA LYS A 93 26.89 8.50 7.94
C LYS A 93 25.57 8.31 7.23
N VAL A 94 25.25 9.18 6.27
CA VAL A 94 24.03 9.11 5.44
C VAL A 94 23.82 7.72 4.83
N LEU A 95 24.90 7.05 4.41
CA LEU A 95 24.84 5.68 3.87
C LEU A 95 24.38 4.67 4.94
N ASP A 96 24.97 4.72 6.13
CA ASP A 96 24.64 3.84 7.26
C ASP A 96 23.20 4.07 7.73
N ILE A 97 22.74 5.32 7.75
CA ILE A 97 21.35 5.69 8.07
C ILE A 97 20.40 5.08 7.03
N SER A 98 20.74 5.23 5.75
CA SER A 98 19.90 4.71 4.66
C SER A 98 19.77 3.20 4.73
N GLU A 99 20.84 2.49 5.08
CA GLU A 99 20.82 1.05 5.30
C GLU A 99 19.94 0.69 6.49
N MET A 100 20.18 1.32 7.65
CA MET A 100 19.48 1.07 8.91
C MET A 100 17.96 1.26 8.78
N LEU A 101 17.50 2.33 8.14
CA LEU A 101 16.07 2.67 8.04
C LEU A 101 15.31 1.83 6.99
N SER A 102 16.04 1.14 6.11
CA SER A 102 15.49 0.45 4.94
C SER A 102 14.92 -0.94 5.24
N LEU A 103 14.41 -1.58 4.18
CA LEU A 103 14.04 -2.99 4.14
C LEU A 103 15.17 -3.96 4.56
N ASN A 104 16.43 -3.54 4.51
CA ASN A 104 17.59 -4.38 4.80
C ASN A 104 17.83 -4.58 6.31
N ASP A 105 17.38 -3.66 7.17
CA ASP A 105 17.63 -3.71 8.62
C ASP A 105 16.34 -3.47 9.42
N LEU A 106 16.13 -2.26 9.94
CA LEU A 106 15.04 -1.99 10.88
C LEU A 106 13.65 -2.00 10.22
N ARG A 107 13.56 -1.86 8.89
CA ARG A 107 12.29 -1.80 8.15
C ARG A 107 11.34 -0.72 8.70
N ILE A 108 11.89 0.42 9.09
CA ILE A 108 11.08 1.61 9.44
C ILE A 108 10.26 2.00 8.22
N PHE A 109 10.90 2.02 7.04
CA PHE A 109 10.27 2.31 5.77
C PHE A 109 10.22 1.08 4.85
N PRO A 110 9.15 0.92 4.04
CA PRO A 110 9.07 -0.08 2.99
C PRO A 110 9.84 0.34 1.73
N LYS A 111 11.10 0.76 1.91
CA LYS A 111 11.93 1.39 0.88
C LYS A 111 13.34 0.81 0.91
N THR A 112 14.00 0.77 -0.25
CA THR A 112 15.40 0.37 -0.35
C THR A 112 16.33 1.50 0.14
N PRO A 113 17.58 1.20 0.55
CA PRO A 113 18.53 2.22 0.96
C PRO A 113 18.70 3.33 -0.09
N SER A 114 18.77 2.96 -1.37
CA SER A 114 18.89 3.92 -2.47
C SER A 114 17.65 4.79 -2.64
N GLN A 115 16.44 4.27 -2.42
CA GLN A 115 15.22 5.07 -2.47
C GLN A 115 15.23 6.13 -1.37
N LEU A 116 15.56 5.74 -0.14
CA LEU A 116 15.66 6.63 1.02
C LEU A 116 16.71 7.73 0.78
N GLN A 117 17.94 7.34 0.42
CA GLN A 117 19.04 8.27 0.20
C GLN A 117 18.75 9.28 -0.91
N ASN A 118 18.18 8.82 -2.04
CA ASN A 118 17.85 9.70 -3.16
C ASN A 118 16.75 10.68 -2.81
N THR A 119 15.71 10.24 -2.10
CA THR A 119 14.62 11.11 -1.64
C THR A 119 15.13 12.11 -0.62
N TYR A 120 15.93 11.69 0.35
CA TYR A 120 16.57 12.59 1.33
C TYR A 120 17.33 13.73 0.66
N TYR A 121 18.20 13.42 -0.31
CA TYR A 121 18.94 14.47 -1.03
C TYR A 121 18.05 15.37 -1.90
N LYS A 122 16.95 14.84 -2.47
CA LYS A 122 15.99 15.66 -3.22
C LYS A 122 15.23 16.61 -2.29
N LEU A 123 14.84 16.14 -1.11
CA LEU A 123 14.16 16.93 -0.09
C LEU A 123 15.08 18.05 0.42
N LYS A 124 16.34 17.71 0.75
CA LYS A 124 17.36 18.68 1.18
C LYS A 124 17.70 19.73 0.10
N LYS A 125 17.58 19.38 -1.17
CA LYS A 125 17.79 20.29 -2.32
C LYS A 125 16.51 20.99 -2.78
N GLU A 126 15.40 20.81 -2.05
CA GLU A 126 14.09 21.40 -2.38
C GLU A 126 13.60 21.03 -3.80
N LEU A 127 14.05 19.88 -4.33
CA LEU A 127 13.61 19.35 -5.63
C LEU A 127 12.23 18.68 -5.56
N ILE A 128 11.79 18.37 -4.33
CA ILE A 128 10.48 17.83 -3.97
C ILE A 128 10.02 18.58 -2.72
N GLN A 129 8.71 18.74 -2.56
CA GLN A 129 8.10 19.35 -1.37
C GLN A 129 7.65 18.26 -0.38
N VAL A 130 7.33 18.66 0.85
CA VAL A 130 6.74 17.78 1.87
C VAL A 130 5.24 17.62 1.57
N GLU A 131 4.95 16.81 0.56
CA GLU A 131 3.61 16.49 0.06
C GLU A 131 3.62 15.06 -0.53
N ASP A 132 2.44 14.53 -0.85
CA ASP A 132 2.34 13.21 -1.49
C ASP A 132 3.01 13.21 -2.86
N ILE A 133 3.98 12.33 -3.06
CA ILE A 133 4.74 12.23 -4.32
C ILE A 133 4.18 11.08 -5.14
N PRO A 134 3.59 11.33 -6.33
CA PRO A 134 3.13 10.26 -7.20
C PRO A 134 4.29 9.54 -7.91
N LYS A 135 4.13 8.25 -8.20
CA LYS A 135 5.03 7.47 -9.04
C LYS A 135 4.96 7.95 -10.48
N ASN A 136 5.97 8.71 -10.89
CA ASN A 136 6.11 9.14 -12.27
C ASN A 136 6.54 7.97 -13.16
N LYS A 137 5.71 7.63 -14.15
CA LYS A 137 6.07 6.59 -15.14
C LYS A 137 7.30 7.03 -15.94
N PRO A 138 8.31 6.16 -16.11
CA PRO A 138 9.44 6.44 -16.98
C PRO A 138 8.97 6.51 -18.44
N GLY A 139 9.75 7.22 -19.25
CA GLY A 139 9.52 7.30 -20.68
C GLY A 139 9.39 8.73 -21.19
N ARG A 140 9.63 8.88 -22.49
CA ARG A 140 9.57 10.17 -23.17
C ARG A 140 8.15 10.71 -23.09
N LYS A 141 8.00 11.96 -22.61
CA LYS A 141 6.71 12.65 -22.59
C LYS A 141 6.11 12.66 -24.00
N ARG A 142 4.79 12.45 -24.09
CA ARG A 142 4.07 12.44 -25.37
C ARG A 142 4.31 13.78 -26.07
N LYS A 143 4.65 13.77 -27.37
CA LYS A 143 4.81 15.00 -28.15
C LYS A 143 3.48 15.74 -28.14
N THR A 144 3.39 16.83 -27.37
CA THR A 144 2.27 17.77 -27.48
C THR A 144 2.31 18.40 -28.87
N GLN A 145 1.17 18.40 -29.56
CA GLN A 145 0.99 18.95 -30.92
C GLN A 145 1.28 20.46 -31.05
N LYS A 146 1.77 21.14 -30.00
CA LYS A 146 2.10 22.57 -30.03
C LYS A 146 3.52 22.90 -30.56
N ASN A 147 4.37 21.91 -30.84
CA ASN A 147 5.73 22.13 -31.38
C ASN A 147 5.98 21.53 -32.79
N THR A 148 4.93 21.25 -33.56
CA THR A 148 4.98 20.54 -34.87
C THR A 148 5.46 21.36 -36.07
N LYS A 149 6.09 22.54 -35.88
CA LYS A 149 6.67 23.36 -36.96
C LYS A 149 8.20 23.26 -37.11
N LYS A 150 8.89 22.33 -36.44
CA LYS A 150 10.32 22.11 -36.68
C LYS A 150 10.51 21.05 -37.77
N GLU A 151 10.99 21.49 -38.92
CA GLU A 151 11.40 20.66 -40.06
C GLU A 151 12.25 19.47 -39.59
N LYS A 152 11.88 18.26 -40.00
CA LYS A 152 12.66 17.06 -39.67
C LYS A 152 13.92 17.04 -40.53
N THR A 153 15.05 17.26 -39.89
CA THR A 153 16.37 16.97 -40.44
C THR A 153 16.76 15.53 -40.15
N ASN A 154 17.46 14.88 -41.07
CA ASN A 154 18.15 13.62 -40.79
C ASN A 154 19.40 13.86 -39.92
N ILE A 155 20.11 12.79 -39.54
CA ILE A 155 21.40 12.85 -38.82
C ILE A 155 22.50 13.64 -39.55
N PHE A 156 22.28 14.03 -40.81
CA PHE A 156 23.17 14.85 -41.63
C PHE A 156 22.68 16.29 -41.82
N GLY A 157 21.67 16.74 -41.06
CA GLY A 157 21.15 18.11 -41.14
C GLY A 157 20.36 18.42 -42.42
N LYS A 158 20.07 17.44 -43.28
CA LYS A 158 19.28 17.65 -44.50
C LYS A 158 17.79 17.50 -44.22
N VAL A 159 17.00 18.47 -44.70
CA VAL A 159 15.53 18.46 -44.64
C VAL A 159 15.02 17.28 -45.45
N VAL A 160 14.26 16.38 -44.81
CA VAL A 160 13.68 15.20 -45.47
C VAL A 160 12.27 15.56 -45.98
N PRO A 161 11.98 15.39 -47.29
CA PRO A 161 10.65 15.62 -47.84
C PRO A 161 9.60 14.75 -47.13
N ALA A 162 8.44 15.36 -46.84
CA ALA A 162 7.41 14.82 -45.95
C ALA A 162 6.55 13.68 -46.54
N GLU A 163 7.10 12.80 -47.38
CA GLU A 163 6.33 11.76 -48.08
C GLU A 163 6.48 10.34 -47.50
N PHE A 164 7.30 10.13 -46.47
CA PHE A 164 7.29 8.86 -45.73
C PHE A 164 6.25 8.87 -44.61
N LYS A 165 5.03 8.46 -44.94
CA LYS A 165 3.99 8.01 -43.99
C LYS A 165 4.46 6.74 -43.28
N ALA A 166 5.33 6.89 -42.28
CA ALA A 166 5.55 5.83 -41.29
C ALA A 166 4.26 5.67 -40.45
N PRO A 167 3.76 4.45 -40.23
CA PRO A 167 2.50 4.23 -39.54
C PRO A 167 2.55 4.85 -38.14
N ALA A 168 1.51 5.62 -37.86
CA ALA A 168 1.29 6.26 -36.58
C ALA A 168 1.22 5.19 -35.46
N SER A 169 1.85 5.50 -34.33
CA SER A 169 1.52 5.02 -32.98
C SER A 169 1.35 3.51 -32.76
N ILE A 170 2.44 2.86 -32.30
CA ILE A 170 2.47 1.54 -31.62
C ILE A 170 1.80 1.61 -30.20
N LYS A 171 0.77 2.45 -30.00
CA LYS A 171 0.09 2.60 -28.70
C LYS A 171 -1.43 2.75 -28.79
N GLU A 172 -2.01 2.46 -29.94
CA GLU A 172 -3.46 2.28 -30.07
C GLU A 172 -3.74 0.81 -30.31
N GLN A 173 -4.50 0.21 -29.37
CA GLN A 173 -5.18 -1.08 -29.51
C GLN A 173 -4.29 -2.27 -29.90
N ILE A 174 -3.62 -2.88 -28.92
CA ILE A 174 -3.63 -4.35 -28.91
C ILE A 174 -5.02 -4.74 -28.42
N SER A 175 -6.02 -4.64 -29.30
CA SER A 175 -7.14 -5.57 -29.20
C SER A 175 -6.52 -6.94 -29.42
N TYR A 176 -6.50 -7.74 -28.36
CA TYR A 176 -6.24 -9.17 -28.49
C TYR A 176 -7.37 -9.72 -29.34
N ASP A 177 -7.11 -9.80 -30.64
CA ASP A 177 -7.96 -10.52 -31.55
C ASP A 177 -7.80 -12.01 -31.22
N LYS A 178 -8.70 -12.54 -30.40
CA LYS A 178 -8.74 -13.97 -30.04
C LYS A 178 -8.79 -14.88 -31.27
N SER A 179 -9.18 -14.35 -32.44
CA SER A 179 -9.18 -15.06 -33.72
C SER A 179 -7.81 -15.13 -34.42
N ARG A 180 -6.80 -14.41 -33.89
CA ARG A 180 -5.39 -14.45 -34.33
C ARG A 180 -4.48 -15.15 -33.34
N GLU A 181 -5.00 -16.11 -32.57
CA GLU A 181 -4.14 -17.17 -32.06
C GLU A 181 -3.41 -17.75 -33.27
N LYS A 182 -2.14 -17.38 -33.45
CA LYS A 182 -1.23 -18.11 -34.35
C LYS A 182 -1.46 -19.55 -33.97
N ASN A 183 -2.04 -20.31 -34.90
CA ASN A 183 -2.56 -21.63 -34.63
C ASN A 183 -1.45 -22.39 -33.90
N LEU A 184 -1.74 -23.24 -32.90
CA LEU A 184 -0.70 -23.97 -32.18
C LEU A 184 0.29 -24.60 -33.17
N VAL A 185 -0.23 -25.03 -34.33
CA VAL A 185 0.50 -25.47 -35.51
C VAL A 185 1.53 -24.46 -36.04
N ASP A 186 1.20 -23.17 -36.19
CA ASP A 186 2.13 -22.12 -36.65
C ASP A 186 3.23 -21.87 -35.63
N LEU A 187 2.88 -21.85 -34.34
CA LEU A 187 3.87 -21.72 -33.26
C LEU A 187 4.79 -22.95 -33.23
N LEU A 188 4.24 -24.15 -33.32
CA LEU A 188 4.98 -25.41 -33.38
C LEU A 188 5.80 -25.53 -34.67
N SER A 189 5.32 -24.99 -35.79
CA SER A 189 6.04 -24.93 -37.06
C SER A 189 7.25 -24.00 -36.95
N GLY A 190 7.09 -22.84 -36.31
CA GLY A 190 8.20 -21.94 -35.98
C GLY A 190 9.24 -22.61 -35.06
N VAL A 191 8.78 -23.36 -34.04
CA VAL A 191 9.68 -24.15 -33.17
C VAL A 191 10.42 -25.22 -33.96
N LYS A 192 9.71 -25.97 -34.82
CA LYS A 192 10.31 -26.99 -35.69
C LYS A 192 11.37 -26.37 -36.60
N SER A 193 11.06 -25.23 -37.23
CA SER A 193 12.01 -24.50 -38.08
C SER A 193 13.24 -24.06 -37.30
N ASN A 194 13.09 -23.56 -36.07
CA ASN A 194 14.21 -23.15 -35.24
C ASN A 194 15.07 -24.34 -34.79
N VAL A 195 14.44 -25.45 -34.38
CA VAL A 195 15.15 -26.69 -34.04
C VAL A 195 15.92 -27.21 -35.24
N GLN A 196 15.32 -27.17 -36.43
CA GLN A 196 15.98 -27.60 -37.66
C GLN A 196 17.18 -26.72 -38.01
N LEU A 197 17.02 -25.39 -37.94
CA LEU A 197 18.11 -24.42 -38.16
C LEU A 197 19.28 -24.62 -37.18
N LEU A 198 18.98 -24.91 -35.92
CA LEU A 198 20.01 -25.18 -34.91
C LEU A 198 20.66 -26.56 -35.08
N SER A 199 19.92 -27.55 -35.60
CA SER A 199 20.47 -28.88 -35.88
C SER A 199 21.39 -28.92 -37.11
N GLU A 200 21.22 -27.99 -38.05
CA GLU A 200 22.05 -27.88 -39.27
C GLU A 200 23.41 -27.23 -38.99
N ASN A 201 23.54 -26.47 -37.89
CA ASN A 201 24.82 -25.91 -37.45
C ASN A 201 25.66 -26.98 -36.72
N GLN A 202 26.53 -27.66 -37.48
CA GLN A 202 27.50 -28.60 -36.93
C GLN A 202 28.39 -27.93 -35.88
N GLY A 203 28.27 -28.34 -34.62
CA GLY A 203 29.15 -27.89 -33.53
C GLY A 203 28.46 -27.53 -32.22
N GLU A 204 27.12 -27.43 -32.20
CA GLU A 204 26.40 -26.94 -31.02
C GLU A 204 25.15 -27.80 -30.70
N GLU A 205 25.32 -29.11 -30.43
CA GLU A 205 24.23 -29.97 -29.89
C GLU A 205 23.55 -29.34 -28.66
N ASN A 206 24.31 -28.56 -27.89
CA ASN A 206 23.82 -27.80 -26.74
C ASN A 206 22.70 -26.80 -27.13
N ASN A 207 22.70 -26.24 -28.34
CA ASN A 207 21.73 -25.19 -28.70
C ASN A 207 20.30 -25.71 -28.83
N VAL A 208 20.11 -26.90 -29.41
CA VAL A 208 18.77 -27.50 -29.53
C VAL A 208 18.24 -27.88 -28.16
N TYR A 209 19.10 -28.45 -27.32
CA TYR A 209 18.76 -28.78 -25.93
C TYR A 209 18.41 -27.53 -25.12
N ASP A 210 19.20 -26.46 -25.23
CA ASP A 210 18.95 -25.19 -24.55
C ASP A 210 17.66 -24.51 -25.03
N LEU A 211 17.34 -24.60 -26.33
CA LEU A 211 16.07 -24.12 -26.87
C LEU A 211 14.88 -24.89 -26.27
N LEU A 212 14.92 -26.22 -26.28
CA LEU A 212 13.85 -27.05 -25.72
C LEU A 212 13.68 -26.81 -24.22
N LYS A 213 14.79 -26.70 -23.47
CA LYS A 213 14.78 -26.38 -22.04
C LYS A 213 14.19 -24.99 -21.76
N SER A 214 14.48 -24.02 -22.61
CA SER A 214 13.92 -22.67 -22.54
C SER A 214 12.41 -22.66 -22.81
N ILE A 215 11.95 -23.42 -23.81
CA ILE A 215 10.51 -23.58 -24.13
C ILE A 215 9.78 -24.24 -22.96
N TYR A 216 10.34 -25.32 -22.40
CA TYR A 216 9.76 -25.98 -21.21
C TYR A 216 9.67 -25.03 -20.02
N SER A 217 10.73 -24.28 -19.74
CA SER A 217 10.75 -23.30 -18.64
C SER A 217 9.71 -22.19 -18.83
N LEU A 218 9.56 -21.69 -20.07
CA LEU A 218 8.55 -20.68 -20.40
C LEU A 218 7.12 -21.22 -20.26
N SER A 219 6.89 -22.47 -20.69
CA SER A 219 5.61 -23.17 -20.51
C SER A 219 5.27 -23.36 -19.03
N SER A 220 6.24 -23.81 -18.21
CA SER A 220 6.06 -23.95 -16.76
C SER A 220 5.75 -22.60 -16.10
N LEU A 221 6.44 -21.53 -16.49
CA LEU A 221 6.16 -20.18 -16.00
C LEU A 221 4.77 -19.67 -16.41
N ALA A 222 4.30 -20.00 -17.61
CA ALA A 222 2.98 -19.63 -18.08
C ALA A 222 1.87 -20.31 -17.25
N VAL A 223 2.03 -21.60 -16.92
CA VAL A 223 1.11 -22.34 -16.04
C VAL A 223 1.10 -21.73 -14.63
N GLN A 224 2.28 -21.48 -14.05
CA GLN A 224 2.40 -20.85 -12.73
C GLN A 224 1.76 -19.45 -12.70
N LYS A 225 1.91 -18.67 -13.79
CA LYS A 225 1.26 -17.38 -13.93
C LYS A 225 -0.26 -17.52 -13.93
N GLU A 226 -0.81 -18.46 -14.69
CA GLU A 226 -2.27 -18.68 -14.72
C GLU A 226 -2.81 -19.09 -13.34
N GLU A 227 -2.09 -19.93 -12.59
CA GLU A 227 -2.45 -20.31 -11.22
C GLU A 227 -2.40 -19.10 -10.26
N LEU A 228 -1.39 -18.23 -10.39
CA LEU A 228 -1.29 -17.00 -9.61
C LEU A 228 -2.41 -16.00 -9.95
N ASP A 229 -2.73 -15.84 -11.24
CA ASP A 229 -3.81 -14.97 -11.70
C ASP A 229 -5.17 -15.45 -11.14
N LYS A 230 -5.42 -16.77 -11.08
CA LYS A 230 -6.61 -17.35 -10.44
C LYS A 230 -6.65 -17.06 -8.94
N LYS A 231 -5.56 -17.35 -8.21
CA LYS A 231 -5.47 -17.05 -6.77
C LYS A 231 -5.68 -15.57 -6.47
N TYR A 232 -5.14 -14.69 -7.31
CA TYR A 232 -5.31 -13.24 -7.18
C TYR A 232 -6.78 -12.84 -7.36
N GLN A 233 -7.49 -13.40 -8.34
CA GLN A 233 -8.92 -13.16 -8.54
C GLN A 233 -9.77 -13.66 -7.36
N ASP A 234 -9.48 -14.84 -6.82
CA ASP A 234 -10.17 -15.39 -5.64
C ASP A 234 -9.97 -14.50 -4.40
N LEU A 235 -8.73 -14.07 -4.16
CA LEU A 235 -8.39 -13.12 -3.08
C LEU A 235 -9.08 -11.78 -3.26
N GLN A 236 -9.11 -11.24 -4.49
CA GLN A 236 -9.78 -9.99 -4.79
C GLN A 236 -11.29 -10.07 -4.51
N THR A 237 -11.92 -11.19 -4.86
CA THR A 237 -13.33 -11.45 -4.57
C THR A 237 -13.57 -11.54 -3.06
N LYS A 238 -12.72 -12.28 -2.34
CA LYS A 238 -12.80 -12.41 -0.88
C LYS A 238 -12.65 -11.07 -0.15
N CYS A 239 -11.74 -10.21 -0.61
CA CYS A 239 -11.57 -8.87 -0.05
C CYS A 239 -12.84 -8.03 -0.25
N GLN A 240 -13.47 -8.09 -1.42
CA GLN A 240 -14.73 -7.36 -1.67
C GLN A 240 -15.87 -7.87 -0.78
N GLU A 241 -15.99 -9.18 -0.58
CA GLU A 241 -16.97 -9.77 0.35
C GLU A 241 -16.76 -9.27 1.79
N LEU A 242 -15.51 -9.29 2.27
CA LEU A 242 -15.17 -8.85 3.63
C LEU A 242 -15.36 -7.33 3.81
N GLU A 243 -15.06 -6.51 2.80
CA GLU A 243 -15.32 -5.07 2.84
C GLU A 243 -16.83 -4.78 2.96
N GLN A 244 -17.68 -5.53 2.23
CA GLN A 244 -19.13 -5.41 2.33
C GLN A 244 -19.66 -5.86 3.70
N GLU A 245 -19.18 -6.99 4.22
CA GLU A 245 -19.55 -7.50 5.56
C GLU A 245 -19.15 -6.52 6.66
N ASN A 246 -17.94 -5.95 6.59
CA ASN A 246 -17.46 -4.97 7.56
C ASN A 246 -18.30 -3.68 7.51
N SER A 247 -18.64 -3.21 6.31
CA SER A 247 -19.55 -2.07 6.15
C SER A 247 -20.93 -2.33 6.77
N TYR A 248 -21.48 -3.53 6.57
CA TYR A 248 -22.76 -3.94 7.14
C TYR A 248 -22.71 -4.01 8.68
N LEU A 249 -21.66 -4.60 9.24
CA LEU A 249 -21.47 -4.70 10.69
C LEU A 249 -21.30 -3.32 11.35
N LYS A 250 -20.57 -2.39 10.72
CA LYS A 250 -20.46 -1.01 11.20
C LYS A 250 -21.82 -0.33 11.29
N GLN A 251 -22.64 -0.48 10.24
CA GLN A 251 -23.98 0.08 10.22
C GLN A 251 -24.90 -0.54 11.29
N GLN A 252 -24.82 -1.85 11.50
CA GLN A 252 -25.55 -2.51 12.59
C GLN A 252 -25.12 -2.01 13.97
N ASN A 253 -23.81 -1.83 14.19
CA ASN A 253 -23.28 -1.38 15.47
C ASN A 253 -23.68 0.07 15.78
N GLU A 254 -23.67 0.95 14.78
CA GLU A 254 -24.19 2.33 14.91
C GLU A 254 -25.68 2.33 15.27
N THR A 255 -26.49 1.54 14.55
CA THR A 255 -27.93 1.39 14.84
C THR A 255 -28.19 0.86 16.26
N MET A 256 -27.37 -0.09 16.72
CA MET A 256 -27.46 -0.64 18.07
C MET A 256 -27.05 0.38 19.13
N THR A 257 -26.02 1.18 18.86
CA THR A 257 -25.55 2.26 19.74
C THR A 257 -26.64 3.33 19.91
N ASP A 258 -27.29 3.73 18.81
CA ASP A 258 -28.41 4.69 18.85
C ASP A 258 -29.62 4.14 19.61
N SER A 259 -29.94 2.85 19.40
CA SER A 259 -31.02 2.17 20.13
C SER A 259 -30.73 2.08 21.63
N PHE A 260 -29.47 1.82 21.99
CA PHE A 260 -29.02 1.79 23.39
C PHE A 260 -29.06 3.19 24.01
N HIS A 261 -28.61 4.22 23.29
CA HIS A 261 -28.70 5.61 23.75
C HIS A 261 -30.17 6.02 24.00
N THR A 262 -31.08 5.64 23.09
CA THR A 262 -32.52 5.85 23.23
C THR A 262 -33.08 5.16 24.47
N LEU A 263 -32.67 3.91 24.73
CA LEU A 263 -33.07 3.17 25.93
C LEU A 263 -32.61 3.88 27.21
N VAL A 264 -31.35 4.32 27.26
CA VAL A 264 -30.79 5.03 28.41
C VAL A 264 -31.54 6.32 28.69
N LEU A 265 -31.86 7.10 27.65
CA LEU A 265 -32.65 8.33 27.78
C LEU A 265 -34.07 8.03 28.29
N GLN A 266 -34.76 7.03 27.74
CA GLN A 266 -36.10 6.62 28.22
C GLN A 266 -36.09 6.24 29.71
N VAL A 267 -35.08 5.47 30.14
CA VAL A 267 -34.93 5.05 31.54
C VAL A 267 -34.61 6.26 32.43
N ALA A 268 -33.74 7.16 31.99
CA ALA A 268 -33.40 8.37 32.74
C ALA A 268 -34.62 9.30 32.89
N ASP A 269 -35.33 9.58 31.79
CA ASP A 269 -36.53 10.43 31.78
C ASP A 269 -37.59 9.88 32.73
N PHE A 270 -37.78 8.56 32.76
CA PHE A 270 -38.71 7.92 33.69
C PHE A 270 -38.20 7.98 35.14
N ALA A 271 -36.95 7.60 35.40
CA ALA A 271 -36.39 7.50 36.75
C ALA A 271 -36.23 8.85 37.46
N TYR A 272 -35.99 9.93 36.70
CA TYR A 272 -35.84 11.29 37.23
C TYR A 272 -37.14 12.11 37.21
N ALA A 273 -38.25 11.57 36.70
CA ALA A 273 -39.56 12.23 36.80
C ALA A 273 -40.07 12.24 38.25
N SER A 274 -41.02 13.14 38.56
CA SER A 274 -41.68 13.13 39.87
C SER A 274 -42.51 11.85 40.05
N ASP A 275 -42.77 11.43 41.30
CA ASP A 275 -43.57 10.22 41.57
C ASP A 275 -44.94 10.24 40.87
N LEU A 276 -45.58 11.41 40.78
CA LEU A 276 -46.84 11.57 40.09
C LEU A 276 -46.68 11.36 38.58
N ASP A 277 -45.63 11.92 37.98
CA ASP A 277 -45.33 11.78 36.56
C ASP A 277 -44.95 10.33 36.21
N GLN A 278 -44.20 9.66 37.08
CA GLN A 278 -43.86 8.24 36.92
C GLN A 278 -45.12 7.38 36.86
N ILE A 279 -46.08 7.59 37.77
CA ILE A 279 -47.34 6.84 37.80
C ILE A 279 -48.14 7.07 36.50
N GLN A 280 -48.18 8.30 36.00
CA GLN A 280 -48.89 8.64 34.76
C GLN A 280 -48.19 8.08 33.51
N ALA A 281 -46.86 8.10 33.48
CA ALA A 281 -46.06 7.67 32.34
C ALA A 281 -45.86 6.15 32.27
N LEU A 282 -46.06 5.41 33.38
CA LEU A 282 -45.73 3.98 33.49
C LEU A 282 -46.25 3.10 32.34
N PRO A 283 -47.52 3.23 31.88
CA PRO A 283 -48.01 2.41 30.77
C PRO A 283 -47.28 2.69 29.45
N LEU A 284 -47.02 3.96 29.15
CA LEU A 284 -46.34 4.39 27.92
C LEU A 284 -44.86 4.01 27.96
N PHE A 285 -44.21 4.26 29.10
CA PHE A 285 -42.81 3.87 29.34
C PHE A 285 -42.63 2.36 29.17
N SER A 286 -43.49 1.54 29.77
CA SER A 286 -43.40 0.08 29.64
C SER A 286 -43.53 -0.37 28.18
N GLN A 287 -44.46 0.21 27.41
CA GLN A 287 -44.62 -0.12 26.00
C GLN A 287 -43.41 0.28 25.17
N GLN A 288 -42.90 1.50 25.36
CA GLN A 288 -41.71 2.00 24.66
C GLN A 288 -40.48 1.17 24.98
N LEU A 289 -40.27 0.86 26.26
CA LEU A 289 -39.15 0.05 26.72
C LEU A 289 -39.15 -1.34 26.09
N VAL A 290 -40.33 -1.99 25.97
CA VAL A 290 -40.45 -3.28 25.26
C VAL A 290 -40.08 -3.15 23.78
N VAL A 291 -40.50 -2.07 23.10
CA VAL A 291 -40.17 -1.84 21.69
C VAL A 291 -38.66 -1.65 21.52
N THR A 292 -38.04 -0.81 22.34
CA THR A 292 -36.60 -0.54 22.28
C THR A 292 -35.78 -1.80 22.62
N LEU A 293 -36.19 -2.58 23.63
CA LEU A 293 -35.54 -3.86 23.95
C LEU A 293 -35.61 -4.87 22.81
N ASN A 294 -36.77 -5.00 22.15
CA ASN A 294 -36.93 -5.87 20.99
C ASN A 294 -36.00 -5.45 19.83
N GLN A 295 -35.77 -4.15 19.63
CA GLN A 295 -34.82 -3.64 18.61
C GLN A 295 -33.37 -4.01 18.95
N LEU A 296 -33.02 -4.06 20.24
CA LEU A 296 -31.71 -4.51 20.73
C LEU A 296 -31.55 -6.03 20.76
N GLY A 297 -32.58 -6.79 20.34
CA GLY A 297 -32.57 -8.25 20.38
C GLY A 297 -32.87 -8.86 21.75
N VAL A 298 -33.29 -8.04 22.71
CA VAL A 298 -33.72 -8.46 24.05
C VAL A 298 -35.22 -8.75 24.01
N PHE A 299 -35.56 -10.02 23.89
CA PHE A 299 -36.91 -10.53 23.83
C PHE A 299 -37.31 -11.19 25.15
N LYS A 300 -38.61 -11.38 25.36
CA LYS A 300 -39.14 -12.03 26.56
C LYS A 300 -38.62 -13.47 26.72
N GLU A 301 -38.28 -14.12 25.62
CA GLU A 301 -37.79 -15.50 25.59
C GLU A 301 -36.30 -15.61 25.97
N ASN A 302 -35.50 -14.57 25.74
CA ASN A 302 -34.04 -14.64 25.87
C ASN A 302 -33.45 -13.70 26.94
N TYR A 303 -34.22 -12.75 27.51
CA TYR A 303 -33.66 -11.75 28.42
C TYR A 303 -33.00 -12.31 29.68
N LYS A 304 -33.30 -13.56 30.09
CA LYS A 304 -32.64 -14.23 31.22
C LYS A 304 -31.33 -14.93 30.87
N GLN A 305 -31.02 -15.04 29.58
CA GLN A 305 -29.86 -15.76 29.05
C GLN A 305 -28.80 -14.81 28.46
N MET A 306 -29.15 -13.53 28.33
CA MET A 306 -28.22 -12.44 28.01
C MET A 306 -27.54 -11.95 29.29
#